data_AF-A0A316KEG5-F1
#
_entry.id   AF-A0A316KEG5-F1
#
_cell.length_a   1.000
_cell.length_b   1.000
_cell.length_c   1.000
_cell.angle_alpha   90.00
_cell.angle_beta   90.00
_cell.angle_gamma   90.00
#
_symmetry.space_group_name_H-M   'P 1'
#
loop_
_entity.id
_entity.type
_entity.pdbx_description
1 polymer ?
#
loop_
_entity_poly.entity_id
_entity_poly.type
_entity_poly.pdbx_seq_one_letter_code
_entity_poly.pdbx_strand_id
1 'polypeptide(L)'
;MKITLIMGAALSAAVLTFSACSGGAEEEGEEAKDGAALAKEVCECTSKANALPADDPNRRAEQDKCSKLQKDNWDKIKGDSEQEKAFNDQFPCGM
;
A
#
# COMPACT_ATOMS: atom_id res chain seq x y z
N MET A 1 -0.73 -2.14 -53.48
CA MET A 1 -1.81 -3.08 -53.11
C MET A 1 -1.28 -4.50 -53.31
N LYS A 2 -1.00 -5.23 -52.23
CA LYS A 2 -0.64 -6.65 -52.26
C LYS A 2 -1.65 -7.37 -51.37
N ILE A 3 -2.53 -8.12 -52.00
CA ILE A 3 -3.47 -9.04 -51.37
C ILE A 3 -2.77 -10.40 -51.38
N THR A 4 -2.65 -11.03 -50.22
CA THR A 4 -2.32 -12.46 -50.13
C THR A 4 -3.28 -13.08 -49.12
N LEU A 5 -4.24 -13.83 -49.67
CA LEU A 5 -5.15 -14.73 -48.96
C LEU A 5 -4.37 -15.88 -48.32
N ILE A 6 -4.74 -16.29 -47.10
CA ILE A 6 -4.90 -17.71 -46.76
C ILE A 6 -6.12 -17.84 -45.83
N MET A 7 -7.22 -18.31 -46.40
CA MET A 7 -8.31 -18.94 -45.66
C MET A 7 -7.81 -20.27 -45.11
N GLY A 8 -7.98 -20.50 -43.81
CA GLY A 8 -7.74 -21.80 -43.18
C GLY A 8 -8.62 -21.90 -41.94
N ALA A 9 -9.86 -22.34 -42.14
CA ALA A 9 -10.74 -22.71 -41.04
C ALA A 9 -10.26 -24.04 -40.45
N ALA A 10 -9.85 -24.03 -39.18
CA ALA A 10 -9.78 -25.23 -38.36
C ALA A 10 -10.40 -24.90 -37.00
N LEU A 11 -11.66 -25.29 -36.88
CA LEU A 11 -12.36 -25.49 -35.61
C LEU A 11 -11.56 -26.51 -34.78
N SER A 12 -11.12 -26.15 -33.58
CA SER A 12 -10.91 -27.11 -32.48
C SER A 12 -11.02 -26.37 -31.16
N ALA A 13 -11.83 -26.95 -30.28
CA ALA A 13 -12.34 -26.35 -29.06
C ALA A 13 -11.32 -26.37 -27.91
N ALA A 14 -11.42 -25.33 -27.08
CA ALA A 14 -11.26 -25.28 -25.62
C ALA A 14 -10.21 -26.17 -24.93
N VAL A 15 -9.24 -25.53 -24.25
CA VAL A 15 -8.93 -25.82 -22.84
C VAL A 15 -8.70 -24.50 -22.10
N LEU A 16 -9.46 -24.35 -21.02
CA LEU A 16 -9.36 -23.31 -20.00
C LEU A 16 -8.13 -23.56 -19.10
N THR A 17 -7.32 -22.52 -18.86
CA THR A 17 -6.70 -22.33 -17.55
C THR A 17 -6.80 -20.87 -17.16
N PHE A 18 -7.87 -20.53 -16.45
CA PHE A 18 -7.90 -19.42 -15.51
C PHE A 18 -6.90 -19.73 -14.38
N SER A 19 -5.74 -19.09 -14.38
CA SER A 19 -4.90 -18.86 -13.19
C SER A 19 -3.79 -17.86 -13.53
N ALA A 20 -4.19 -16.64 -13.81
CA ALA A 20 -3.38 -15.48 -13.50
C ALA A 20 -4.37 -14.45 -12.98
N CYS A 21 -4.36 -14.23 -11.67
CA CYS A 21 -5.15 -13.18 -11.05
C CYS A 21 -4.85 -11.88 -11.79
N SER A 22 -5.89 -11.38 -12.45
CA SER A 22 -6.04 -10.02 -12.90
C SER A 22 -5.81 -9.05 -11.74
N GLY A 23 -4.73 -8.30 -11.83
CA GLY A 23 -4.45 -7.10 -11.08
C GLY A 23 -3.10 -6.63 -11.61
N GLY A 24 -2.99 -5.68 -12.50
CA GLY A 24 -3.82 -4.53 -12.77
C GLY A 24 -2.79 -3.47 -13.14
N ALA A 25 -2.87 -2.99 -14.38
CA ALA A 25 -2.17 -1.84 -14.93
C ALA A 25 -0.95 -1.32 -14.15
N GLU A 26 0.26 -1.61 -14.65
CA GLU A 26 1.41 -0.73 -14.46
C GLU A 26 1.14 0.54 -15.28
N GLU A 27 0.26 1.40 -14.77
CA GLU A 27 0.13 2.79 -15.23
C GLU A 27 1.26 3.59 -14.56
N GLU A 28 2.04 4.21 -15.42
CA GLU A 28 3.16 5.08 -15.09
C GLU A 28 2.69 6.27 -14.21
N GLY A 29 3.26 6.41 -13.01
CA GLY A 29 3.43 7.75 -12.39
C GLY A 29 2.62 8.13 -11.14
N GLU A 30 2.32 7.23 -10.20
CA GLU A 30 2.10 7.63 -8.80
C GLU A 30 3.40 7.41 -8.02
N GLU A 31 3.85 8.39 -7.22
CA GLU A 31 4.91 8.14 -6.22
C GLU A 31 4.52 6.87 -5.45
N ALA A 32 5.38 5.85 -5.51
CA ALA A 32 5.09 4.57 -4.89
C ALA A 32 4.77 4.78 -3.41
N LYS A 33 3.52 4.49 -3.03
CA LYS A 33 3.06 4.54 -1.64
C LYS A 33 3.77 3.41 -0.90
N ASP A 34 4.71 3.73 -0.01
CA ASP A 34 5.44 2.74 0.80
C ASP A 34 4.84 2.65 2.21
N GLY A 35 4.04 1.62 2.45
CA GLY A 35 3.38 1.36 3.72
C GLY A 35 4.37 1.19 4.88
N ALA A 36 5.52 0.57 4.66
CA ALA A 36 6.53 0.39 5.70
C ALA A 36 7.18 1.73 6.10
N ALA A 37 7.49 2.59 5.13
CA ALA A 37 8.00 3.93 5.40
C ALA A 37 6.96 4.78 6.15
N LEU A 38 5.70 4.73 5.73
CA LEU A 38 4.60 5.45 6.39
C LEU A 38 4.35 4.97 7.83
N ALA A 39 4.49 3.67 8.11
CA ALA A 39 4.42 3.14 9.47
C ALA A 39 5.59 3.62 10.33
N LYS A 40 6.79 3.69 9.76
CA LYS A 40 7.98 4.22 10.44
C LYS A 40 7.82 5.68 10.85
N GLU A 41 7.19 6.53 10.03
CA GLU A 41 6.88 7.91 10.41
C GLU A 41 5.99 7.97 11.68
N VAL A 42 5.01 7.08 11.77
CA VAL A 42 4.16 6.97 12.96
C VAL A 42 4.95 6.45 14.17
N CYS A 43 5.89 5.52 13.94
CA CYS A 43 6.81 5.05 14.98
C CYS A 43 7.58 6.20 15.60
N GLU A 44 8.21 7.02 14.75
CA GLU A 44 9.06 8.11 15.17
C GLU A 44 8.27 9.18 15.91
N CYS A 45 7.05 9.48 15.45
CA CYS A 45 6.13 10.36 16.15
C CYS A 45 5.81 9.82 17.55
N THR A 46 5.34 8.57 17.61
CA THR A 46 4.91 7.92 18.86
C THR A 46 6.06 7.84 19.86
N SER A 47 7.26 7.52 19.38
CA SER A 47 8.47 7.46 20.20
C SER A 47 8.83 8.82 20.79
N LYS A 48 8.77 9.90 20.00
CA LYS A 48 9.01 11.27 20.49
C LYS A 48 7.94 11.70 21.51
N ALA A 49 6.67 11.43 21.24
CA ALA A 49 5.58 11.76 22.15
C ALA A 49 5.68 10.98 23.48
N ASN A 50 6.11 9.72 23.44
CA ASN A 50 6.30 8.89 24.63
C ASN A 50 7.59 9.16 25.39
N ALA A 51 8.59 9.78 24.77
CA ALA A 51 9.79 10.25 25.44
C ALA A 51 9.53 11.49 26.33
N LEU A 52 8.40 12.17 26.16
CA LEU A 52 7.99 13.26 27.04
C LEU A 52 7.69 12.74 28.45
N PRO A 53 8.02 13.51 29.52
CA PRO A 53 7.63 13.19 30.88
C PRO A 53 6.13 12.91 31.02
N ALA A 54 5.76 12.02 31.94
CA ALA A 54 4.36 11.63 32.12
C ALA A 54 3.45 12.80 32.55
N ASP A 55 4.01 13.79 33.21
CA ASP A 55 3.36 15.03 33.67
C ASP A 55 3.57 16.22 32.72
N ASP A 56 4.22 16.02 31.57
CA ASP A 56 4.34 17.07 30.56
C ASP A 56 2.95 17.43 30.02
N PRO A 57 2.54 18.70 30.11
CA PRO A 57 1.19 19.13 29.71
C PRO A 57 0.93 18.94 28.20
N ASN A 58 1.98 18.82 27.39
CA ASN A 58 1.89 18.62 25.95
C ASN A 58 1.92 17.15 25.53
N ARG A 59 2.26 16.22 26.44
CA ARG A 59 2.38 14.80 26.09
C ARG A 59 1.14 14.25 25.41
N ARG A 60 -0.04 14.58 25.93
CA ARG A 60 -1.30 14.17 25.32
C ARG A 60 -1.51 14.78 23.94
N ALA A 61 -1.20 16.06 23.77
CA ALA A 61 -1.33 16.73 22.48
C ALA A 61 -0.40 16.13 21.42
N GLU A 62 0.84 15.76 21.78
CA GLU A 62 1.77 15.08 20.87
C GLU A 62 1.28 13.67 20.50
N GLN A 63 0.72 12.91 21.45
CA GLN A 63 0.13 11.60 21.16
C GLN A 63 -1.06 11.72 20.19
N ASP A 64 -1.93 12.71 20.38
CA ASP A 64 -3.07 12.95 19.49
C ASP A 64 -2.60 13.31 18.06
N LYS A 65 -1.49 14.07 17.92
CA LYS A 65 -0.86 14.32 16.60
C LYS A 65 -0.40 13.02 15.93
N CYS A 66 0.19 12.10 16.68
CA CYS A 66 0.63 10.82 16.14
C CYS A 66 -0.55 9.93 15.71
N SER A 67 -1.66 9.93 16.47
CA SER A 67 -2.89 9.25 16.05
C SER A 67 -3.48 9.84 14.76
N LYS A 68 -3.40 11.16 14.59
CA LYS A 68 -3.80 11.79 13.33
C LYS A 68 -2.88 11.38 12.17
N LEU A 69 -1.57 11.43 12.37
CA LEU A 69 -0.58 11.00 11.37
C LEU A 69 -0.81 9.55 10.94
N GLN A 70 -1.08 8.66 11.90
CA GLN A 70 -1.44 7.28 11.61
C GLN A 70 -2.63 7.18 10.65
N LYS A 71 -3.71 7.90 10.94
CA LYS A 71 -4.91 7.89 10.11
C LYS A 71 -4.62 8.43 8.72
N ASP A 72 -3.95 9.57 8.64
CA ASP A 72 -3.63 10.23 7.37
C ASP A 72 -2.71 9.33 6.52
N ASN A 73 -1.77 8.62 7.14
CA ASN A 73 -0.90 7.66 6.46
C ASN A 73 -1.63 6.38 6.04
N TRP A 74 -2.50 5.83 6.89
CA TRP A 74 -3.36 4.69 6.54
C TRP A 74 -4.28 5.02 5.35
N ASP A 75 -4.85 6.23 5.33
CA ASP A 75 -5.74 6.66 4.26
C ASP A 75 -5.04 6.76 2.89
N LYS A 76 -3.70 6.87 2.85
CA LYS A 76 -2.90 6.86 1.60
C LYS A 76 -2.76 5.48 0.99
N ILE A 77 -2.73 4.43 1.81
CA ILE A 77 -2.45 3.05 1.39
C ILE A 77 -3.67 2.13 1.44
N LYS A 78 -4.76 2.54 2.11
CA LYS A 78 -5.96 1.71 2.21
C LYS A 78 -6.49 1.35 0.82
N GLY A 79 -6.85 0.09 0.63
CA GLY A 79 -7.23 -0.50 -0.64
C GLY A 79 -6.07 -1.15 -1.40
N ASP A 80 -4.82 -0.88 -1.04
CA ASP A 80 -3.65 -1.59 -1.54
C ASP A 80 -3.23 -2.65 -0.52
N SER A 81 -3.60 -3.91 -0.78
CA SER A 81 -3.37 -5.00 0.17
C SER A 81 -1.89 -5.26 0.49
N GLU A 82 -0.98 -4.96 -0.44
CA GLU A 82 0.45 -5.14 -0.20
C GLU A 82 0.97 -4.05 0.74
N GLN A 83 0.60 -2.79 0.47
CA GLN A 83 1.03 -1.67 1.28
C GLN A 83 0.35 -1.62 2.64
N GLU A 84 -0.93 -2.01 2.73
CA GLU A 84 -1.63 -2.20 3.99
C GLU A 84 -0.91 -3.25 4.86
N LYS A 85 -0.51 -4.38 4.27
CA LYS A 85 0.25 -5.41 4.99
C LYS A 85 1.61 -4.87 5.44
N ALA A 86 2.35 -4.21 4.54
CA ALA A 86 3.66 -3.63 4.86
C ALA A 86 3.57 -2.60 6.00
N PHE A 87 2.53 -1.76 6.00
CA PHE A 87 2.26 -0.81 7.07
C PHE A 87 1.93 -1.52 8.39
N ASN A 88 1.00 -2.48 8.36
CA ASN A 88 0.55 -3.18 9.55
C ASN A 88 1.66 -4.03 10.20
N ASP A 89 2.51 -4.68 9.41
CA ASP A 89 3.65 -5.46 9.91
C ASP A 89 4.66 -4.59 10.66
N GLN A 90 4.76 -3.31 10.30
CA GLN A 90 5.70 -2.34 10.88
C GLN A 90 5.05 -1.42 11.92
N PHE A 91 3.74 -1.52 12.15
CA PHE A 91 3.01 -0.57 12.97
C PHE A 91 2.97 -0.91 14.48
N PRO A 92 3.05 0.08 15.38
CA PRO A 92 3.56 1.42 15.12
C PRO A 92 5.08 1.41 15.02
N CYS A 93 5.78 0.38 15.50
CA CYS A 93 7.24 0.28 15.56
C CYS A 93 7.65 -1.20 15.50
N GLY A 94 7.35 -1.90 14.40
CA GLY A 94 7.57 -3.34 14.22
C GLY A 94 8.92 -3.84 14.77
N MET A 95 8.96 -5.12 15.14
CA MET A 95 10.18 -5.77 15.67
C MET A 95 11.24 -6.01 14.60
#